data_AF-E0IB70-F1
#
_entry.id   AF-E0IB70-F1
#
_cell.length_a   1.000
_cell.length_b   1.000
_cell.length_c   1.000
_cell.angle_alpha   90.00
_cell.angle_beta   90.00
_cell.angle_gamma   90.00
#
_symmetry.space_group_name_H-M   'P 1'
#
loop_
_entity.id
_entity.type
_entity.pdbx_description
1 polymer ?
#
loop_
_entity_poly.entity_id
_entity_poly.type
_entity_poly.pdbx_seq_one_letter_code
_entity_poly.pdbx_strand_id
1 'polypeptide(L)'
;MIMSINWYSAGATAFVLFLAFALLGAMFLIVKLSTDDSDKFKDLKEMVETIFGTPAHLRSGNANAQEDASKDSAAQSAAALEAFSEPCPACGETVTEQHRDCPSCGLRLL
;
A
#
# COMPACT_ATOMS: atom_id res chain seq x y z
N MET A 1 -28.03 3.71 -32.71
CA MET A 1 -28.07 5.09 -33.23
C MET A 1 -26.65 5.44 -33.64
N ILE A 2 -26.24 5.00 -34.84
CA ILE A 2 -24.86 5.20 -35.33
C ILE A 2 -24.82 6.60 -35.92
N MET A 3 -24.33 7.53 -35.10
CA MET A 3 -24.14 8.93 -35.45
C MET A 3 -23.26 9.01 -36.71
N SER A 4 -23.65 9.85 -37.66
CA SER A 4 -22.80 10.32 -38.75
C SER A 4 -21.54 10.94 -38.17
N ILE A 5 -20.49 10.12 -38.05
CA ILE A 5 -19.15 10.54 -37.66
C ILE A 5 -18.68 11.52 -38.74
N ASN A 6 -18.66 12.81 -38.40
CA ASN A 6 -18.04 13.80 -39.27
C ASN A 6 -16.57 13.42 -39.42
N TRP A 7 -16.07 13.31 -40.65
CA TRP A 7 -14.70 12.89 -40.96
C TRP A 7 -13.64 13.69 -40.17
N TYR A 8 -13.94 14.97 -39.93
CA TYR A 8 -13.16 15.85 -39.06
C TYR A 8 -13.14 15.41 -37.59
N SER A 9 -14.31 15.08 -37.03
CA SER A 9 -14.39 14.57 -35.66
C SER A 9 -13.68 13.23 -35.49
N ALA A 10 -13.76 12.34 -36.49
CA ALA A 10 -13.04 11.07 -36.50
C ALA A 10 -11.51 11.28 -36.51
N GLY A 11 -11.04 12.22 -37.33
CA GLY A 11 -9.63 12.59 -37.38
C GLY A 11 -9.14 13.19 -36.07
N ALA A 12 -9.93 14.06 -35.44
CA ALA A 12 -9.59 14.67 -34.16
C ALA A 12 -9.47 13.63 -33.03
N THR A 13 -10.43 12.70 -32.90
CA THR A 13 -10.32 11.63 -31.89
C THR A 13 -9.16 10.69 -32.17
N ALA A 14 -8.92 10.31 -33.43
CA ALA A 14 -7.78 9.47 -33.77
C ALA A 14 -6.44 10.14 -33.41
N PHE A 15 -6.31 11.45 -33.65
CA PHE A 15 -5.11 12.21 -33.29
C PHE A 15 -4.90 12.28 -31.78
N VAL A 16 -5.96 12.55 -31.01
CA VAL A 16 -5.89 12.59 -29.54
C VAL A 16 -5.52 11.22 -28.98
N LEU A 17 -6.12 10.14 -29.49
CA LEU A 17 -5.77 8.78 -29.09
C LEU A 17 -4.31 8.47 -29.41
N PHE A 18 -3.85 8.83 -30.61
CA PHE A 18 -2.45 8.65 -31.00
C PHE A 18 -1.49 9.40 -30.05
N LEU A 19 -1.80 10.65 -29.70
CA LEU A 19 -1.03 11.43 -28.74
C LEU A 19 -1.02 10.78 -27.35
N ALA A 20 -2.16 10.28 -26.88
CA ALA A 20 -2.25 9.58 -25.60
C ALA A 20 -1.39 8.30 -25.59
N PHE A 21 -1.46 7.49 -26.64
CA PHE A 21 -0.62 6.30 -26.79
C PHE A 21 0.86 6.66 -26.89
N ALA A 22 1.22 7.74 -27.59
CA ALA A 22 2.59 8.21 -27.67
C ALA A 22 3.14 8.64 -26.29
N LEU A 23 2.34 9.37 -25.50
CA LEU A 23 2.72 9.75 -24.14
C LEU A 23 2.88 8.54 -23.21
N LEU A 24 1.93 7.60 -23.25
CA LEU A 24 2.03 6.36 -22.48
C LEU A 24 3.25 5.52 -22.91
N GLY A 25 3.50 5.43 -24.21
CA GLY A 25 4.68 4.78 -24.77
C GLY A 25 5.98 5.43 -24.31
N ALA A 26 6.06 6.76 -24.31
CA ALA A 26 7.20 7.51 -23.81
C ALA A 26 7.43 7.27 -22.31
N MET A 27 6.37 7.30 -21.50
CA MET A 27 6.46 7.00 -20.07
C MET A 27 6.95 5.57 -19.84
N PHE A 28 6.40 4.59 -20.56
CA PHE A 28 6.85 3.20 -20.48
C PHE A 28 8.31 3.04 -20.90
N LEU A 29 8.74 3.72 -21.97
CA LEU A 29 10.12 3.70 -22.45
C LEU A 29 11.07 4.28 -21.39
N ILE A 30 10.71 5.41 -20.75
CA ILE A 30 11.49 6.00 -19.65
C ILE A 30 11.58 5.03 -18.47
N VAL A 31 10.48 4.40 -18.06
CA VAL A 31 10.47 3.40 -16.99
C VAL A 31 11.37 2.22 -17.37
N LYS A 32 11.27 1.74 -18.61
CA LYS A 32 12.06 0.61 -19.11
C LYS A 32 13.54 0.95 -19.14
N LEU A 33 13.93 2.12 -19.64
CA LEU A 33 15.33 2.59 -19.59
C LEU A 33 15.84 2.72 -18.16
N SER A 34 15.02 3.30 -17.26
CA SER A 34 15.37 3.43 -15.84
C SER A 34 15.49 2.08 -15.12
N THR A 35 14.76 1.06 -15.59
CA THR A 35 14.77 -0.29 -15.01
C THR A 35 15.86 -1.19 -15.62
N ASP A 36 16.16 -1.02 -16.91
CA ASP A 36 17.14 -1.83 -17.66
C ASP A 36 18.58 -1.54 -17.24
N ASP A 37 18.88 -0.29 -16.83
CA ASP A 37 20.19 0.13 -16.32
C ASP A 37 20.45 -0.30 -14.87
N SER A 38 19.52 -1.03 -14.25
CA SER A 38 19.54 -1.25 -12.83
C SER A 38 19.44 -2.74 -12.50
N ASP A 39 20.55 -3.29 -11.98
CA ASP A 39 20.68 -4.57 -11.23
C ASP A 39 19.75 -4.66 -9.98
N LYS A 40 18.59 -3.97 -10.01
CA LYS A 40 17.61 -3.76 -8.96
C LYS A 40 16.81 -5.00 -8.59
N PHE A 41 16.93 -6.11 -9.30
CA PHE A 41 16.30 -7.36 -8.87
C PHE A 41 16.86 -7.84 -7.52
N LYS A 42 18.10 -7.48 -7.17
CA LYS A 42 18.67 -7.72 -5.82
C LYS A 42 18.21 -6.66 -4.81
N ASP A 43 18.28 -5.38 -5.14
CA ASP A 43 17.84 -4.29 -4.24
C ASP A 43 16.33 -4.34 -3.92
N LEU A 44 15.48 -4.66 -4.90
CA LEU A 44 14.03 -4.79 -4.70
C LEU A 44 13.70 -6.04 -3.90
N LYS A 45 14.46 -7.13 -4.10
CA LYS A 45 14.33 -8.32 -3.27
C LYS A 45 14.78 -8.02 -1.85
N GLU A 46 15.87 -7.28 -1.64
CA GLU A 46 16.38 -6.91 -0.31
C GLU A 46 15.44 -5.90 0.39
N MET A 47 14.86 -4.93 -0.32
CA MET A 47 13.81 -4.06 0.24
C MET A 47 12.52 -4.84 0.56
N VAL A 48 12.10 -5.76 -0.30
CA VAL A 48 10.93 -6.61 -0.03
C VAL A 48 11.22 -7.58 1.13
N GLU A 49 12.43 -8.12 1.23
CA GLU A 49 12.85 -9.04 2.28
C GLU A 49 13.12 -8.32 3.61
N THR A 50 13.36 -7.01 3.60
CA THR A 50 13.43 -6.20 4.83
C THR A 50 12.06 -5.66 5.27
N ILE A 51 11.14 -5.41 4.34
CA ILE A 51 9.77 -4.95 4.63
C ILE A 51 8.83 -6.13 4.96
N PHE A 52 8.99 -7.27 4.27
CA PHE A 52 8.12 -8.44 4.37
C PHE A 52 8.83 -9.71 4.85
N GLY A 53 10.17 -9.77 4.83
CA GLY A 53 10.91 -10.85 5.47
C GLY A 53 11.04 -10.57 6.96
N THR A 54 10.59 -11.52 7.77
CA THR A 54 10.81 -11.51 9.22
C THR A 54 12.29 -11.20 9.49
N PRO A 55 12.59 -10.14 10.25
CA PRO A 55 13.95 -9.62 10.31
C PRO A 55 14.89 -10.69 10.89
N ALA A 56 16.04 -10.89 10.23
CA ALA A 56 16.98 -11.97 10.50
C ALA A 56 17.52 -12.03 11.94
N HIS A 57 17.30 -11.00 12.76
CA HIS A 57 17.61 -11.03 14.20
C HIS A 57 16.63 -11.89 15.03
N LEU A 58 15.50 -12.33 14.48
CA LEU A 58 14.62 -13.34 15.09
C LEU A 58 14.84 -14.74 14.52
N ARG A 59 15.70 -14.90 13.51
CA ARG A 59 16.11 -16.19 12.96
C ARG A 59 17.34 -16.71 13.70
N SER A 60 17.20 -16.88 15.01
CA SER A 60 18.17 -17.62 15.81
C SER A 60 18.22 -19.07 15.34
N GLY A 61 19.41 -19.49 14.91
CA GLY A 61 19.89 -20.86 15.09
C GLY A 61 19.45 -21.87 14.04
N ASN A 62 20.43 -22.28 13.24
CA ASN A 62 20.88 -23.66 13.14
C ASN A 62 19.84 -24.78 13.39
N ALA A 63 19.69 -25.67 12.41
CA ALA A 63 18.94 -26.91 12.53
C ALA A 63 19.25 -27.64 13.86
N ASN A 64 18.18 -28.06 14.55
CA ASN A 64 18.12 -28.81 15.84
C ASN A 64 17.82 -27.98 17.09
N ALA A 65 16.56 -27.56 17.28
CA ALA A 65 15.89 -27.43 18.59
C ALA A 65 14.42 -26.99 18.37
N GLN A 66 13.60 -27.90 17.84
CA GLN A 66 12.14 -27.81 17.85
C GLN A 66 11.66 -28.39 19.20
N GLU A 67 10.55 -27.86 19.71
CA GLU A 67 9.83 -28.27 20.94
C GLU A 67 10.23 -27.47 22.19
N ASP A 68 9.66 -26.26 22.35
CA ASP A 68 9.17 -25.73 23.66
C ASP A 68 8.69 -24.26 23.62
N ALA A 69 8.76 -23.57 22.47
CA ALA A 69 8.36 -22.15 22.37
C ALA A 69 6.91 -21.87 21.91
N SER A 70 5.99 -22.83 22.05
CA SER A 70 4.58 -22.67 21.59
C SER A 70 3.59 -22.17 22.65
N LYS A 71 4.02 -21.89 23.89
CA LYS A 71 3.10 -21.44 24.97
C LYS A 71 3.08 -19.94 25.22
N ASP A 72 4.15 -19.21 24.95
CA ASP A 72 4.21 -17.77 25.26
C ASP A 72 3.55 -16.86 24.20
N SER A 73 3.50 -17.30 22.93
CA SER A 73 2.91 -16.52 21.84
C SER A 73 1.38 -16.42 21.89
N ALA A 74 0.71 -17.26 22.67
CA ALA A 74 -0.75 -17.22 22.86
C ALA A 74 -1.18 -16.27 24.00
N ALA A 75 -0.27 -15.97 24.94
CA ALA A 75 -0.56 -15.05 26.06
C ALA A 75 -0.39 -13.57 25.65
N GLN A 76 0.52 -13.28 24.72
CA GLN A 76 0.76 -11.91 24.22
C GLN A 76 -0.35 -11.39 23.30
N SER A 77 -1.05 -12.28 22.59
CA SER A 77 -2.19 -11.89 21.73
C SER A 77 -3.46 -11.56 22.52
N ALA A 78 -3.57 -12.01 23.78
CA ALA A 78 -4.67 -11.63 24.67
C ALA A 78 -4.45 -10.26 25.34
N ALA A 79 -3.20 -9.80 25.45
CA ALA A 79 -2.85 -8.47 25.97
C ALA A 79 -2.91 -7.35 24.92
N ALA A 80 -3.04 -7.69 23.64
CA ALA A 80 -3.23 -6.73 22.53
C ALA A 80 -4.71 -6.34 22.30
N LEU A 81 -5.61 -6.73 23.22
CA LEU A 81 -6.99 -6.26 23.31
C LEU A 81 -7.09 -5.01 24.21
N GLU A 82 -6.04 -4.19 24.24
CA GLU A 82 -6.11 -2.84 24.79
C GLU A 82 -7.12 -2.05 23.94
N ALA A 83 -8.11 -1.44 24.61
CA ALA A 83 -9.17 -0.69 23.95
C ALA A 83 -8.56 0.40 23.06
N PHE A 84 -8.75 0.28 21.73
CA PHE A 84 -8.26 1.26 20.77
C PHE A 84 -8.80 2.66 21.13
N SER A 85 -7.88 3.55 21.51
CA SER A 85 -8.15 4.96 21.77
C SER A 85 -7.22 5.81 20.92
N GLU A 86 -7.82 6.65 20.08
CA GLU A 86 -7.13 7.57 19.18
C GLU A 86 -7.56 9.00 19.47
N PRO A 87 -6.70 10.01 19.26
CA PRO A 87 -7.09 11.41 19.40
C PRO A 87 -7.97 11.86 18.22
N CYS A 88 -9.00 12.65 18.49
CA CYS A 88 -9.88 13.20 17.46
C CYS A 88 -9.09 14.16 16.56
N PRO A 89 -9.16 14.01 15.22
CA PRO A 89 -8.37 14.83 14.29
C PRO A 89 -8.77 16.32 14.28
N ALA A 90 -9.95 16.69 14.81
CA ALA A 90 -10.41 18.07 14.86
C ALA A 90 -10.06 18.81 16.15
N CYS A 91 -10.10 18.13 17.30
CA CYS A 91 -9.94 18.78 18.60
C CYS A 91 -8.91 18.12 19.53
N GLY A 92 -8.37 16.96 19.16
CA GLY A 92 -7.37 16.23 19.96
C GLY A 92 -7.92 15.45 21.16
N GLU A 93 -9.24 15.45 21.38
CA GLU A 93 -9.86 14.68 22.46
C GLU A 93 -9.69 13.17 22.24
N THR A 94 -9.41 12.41 23.29
CA THR A 94 -9.33 10.94 23.20
C THR A 94 -10.70 10.34 22.90
N VAL A 95 -10.81 9.71 21.74
CA VAL A 95 -12.01 9.00 21.29
C VAL A 95 -11.71 7.51 21.15
N THR A 96 -12.75 6.68 21.22
CA THR A 96 -12.66 5.22 21.07
C THR A 96 -13.56 4.79 19.91
N GLU A 97 -13.40 3.55 19.43
CA GLU A 97 -14.23 2.98 18.35
C GLU A 97 -15.73 2.96 18.64
N GLN A 98 -16.13 3.10 19.91
CA GLN A 98 -17.54 3.17 20.31
C GLN A 98 -18.20 4.52 19.96
N HIS A 99 -17.41 5.56 19.72
CA HIS A 99 -17.89 6.91 19.46
C HIS A 99 -18.10 7.11 17.95
N ARG A 100 -19.36 7.18 17.51
CA ARG A 100 -19.71 7.57 16.13
C ARG A 100 -19.45 9.05 15.86
N ASP A 101 -19.57 9.87 16.90
CA ASP A 101 -19.32 11.30 16.86
C ASP A 101 -18.43 11.66 18.05
N CYS A 102 -17.49 12.60 17.84
CA CYS A 102 -16.63 13.08 18.91
C CYS A 102 -17.45 13.86 19.94
N PRO A 103 -17.35 13.53 21.25
CA PRO A 103 -18.14 14.18 22.30
C PRO A 103 -17.78 15.65 22.52
N SER A 104 -16.56 16.06 22.15
CA SER A 104 -16.09 17.45 22.35
C SER A 104 -16.38 18.38 21.18
N CYS A 105 -16.29 17.90 19.93
CA CYS A 105 -16.41 18.76 18.74
C CYS A 105 -17.55 18.37 17.78
N GLY A 106 -18.24 17.25 18.04
CA GLY A 106 -19.34 16.77 17.19
C GLY A 106 -18.90 16.29 15.80
N LEU A 107 -17.59 16.09 15.57
CA LEU A 107 -17.09 15.52 14.32
C LEU A 107 -17.48 14.05 14.23
N ARG A 108 -18.07 13.64 13.10
CA ARG A 108 -18.35 12.24 12.83
C ARG A 108 -17.06 11.46 12.57
N LEU A 109 -16.83 10.41 13.35
CA LEU A 109 -15.70 9.50 13.24
C LEU A 109 -16.10 8.32 12.34
N LEU A 110 -15.20 7.88 11.45
CA LEU A 110 -15.47 6.82 10.46
C LEU A 110 -15.43 5.43 11.07
#